data_AF-V2XGK6-F1
#
_entry.id   AF-V2XGK6-F1
#
_cell.length_a   1.000
_cell.length_b   1.000
_cell.length_c   1.000
_cell.angle_alpha   90.00
_cell.angle_beta   90.00
_cell.angle_gamma   90.00
#
_symmetry.space_group_name_H-M   'P 1'
#
loop_
_entity.id
_entity.type
_entity.pdbx_description
1 polymer ?
#
loop_
_entity_poly.entity_id
_entity_poly.type
_entity_poly.pdbx_seq_one_letter_code
_entity_poly.pdbx_strand_id
1 'polypeptide(L)'
;MQLREWHFHIYFYQKNAEEHHAALELRDAVLRLRRDGAFVAVPLFRVNTDPIGPHPVGSYEIWVPAETFSSVFSYLCMNRGNLSILVHPLTREHRADHEIRNAWIGPSFPLDLSTLPLQTEELPLQYPSLGLGYSSKQPPLSLEMRKRLGANVENILKGEKEAARAPVD
;
A
#
# COMPACT_ATOMS: atom_id res chain seq x y z
N MET A 1 -14.33 1.57 9.50
CA MET A 1 -14.04 0.77 8.27
C MET A 1 -12.63 0.21 8.40
N GLN A 2 -12.43 -1.08 8.16
CA GLN A 2 -11.09 -1.67 8.18
C GLN A 2 -10.47 -1.53 6.78
N LEU A 3 -9.30 -0.90 6.68
CA LEU A 3 -8.51 -0.87 5.45
C LEU A 3 -7.96 -2.27 5.20
N ARG A 4 -8.20 -2.81 4.00
CA ARG A 4 -7.87 -4.20 3.68
C ARG A 4 -7.05 -4.36 2.41
N GLU A 5 -7.01 -3.35 1.55
CA GLU A 5 -6.29 -3.39 0.28
C GLU A 5 -5.61 -2.05 0.04
N TRP A 6 -4.49 -2.11 -0.68
CA TRP A 6 -3.61 -0.98 -0.95
C TRP A 6 -3.11 -1.03 -2.37
N HIS A 7 -2.83 0.14 -2.93
CA HIS A 7 -2.12 0.29 -4.18
C HIS A 7 -0.78 0.97 -3.94
N PHE A 8 0.21 0.49 -4.68
CA PHE A 8 1.53 1.09 -4.82
C PHE A 8 1.71 1.44 -6.29
N HIS A 9 1.87 2.72 -6.62
CA HIS A 9 2.19 3.14 -7.98
C HIS A 9 3.65 3.53 -8.07
N ILE A 10 4.41 2.77 -8.85
CA ILE A 10 5.85 2.98 -9.05
C ILE A 10 5.98 3.95 -10.21
N TYR A 11 6.58 5.11 -9.95
CA TYR A 11 6.69 6.21 -10.91
C TYR A 11 8.08 6.28 -11.53
N PHE A 12 8.12 6.63 -12.81
CA PHE A 12 9.32 6.92 -13.57
C PHE A 12 9.04 8.05 -14.57
N TYR A 13 10.03 8.89 -14.84
CA TYR A 13 9.91 9.90 -15.88
C TYR A 13 9.93 9.27 -17.27
N GLN A 14 8.99 9.67 -18.12
CA GLN A 14 8.71 9.09 -19.44
C GLN A 14 9.92 9.14 -20.39
N LYS A 15 10.79 10.14 -20.21
CA LYS A 15 12.02 10.34 -21.02
C LYS A 15 13.29 9.94 -20.27
N ASN A 16 13.17 9.25 -19.14
CA ASN A 16 14.31 8.72 -18.40
C ASN A 16 14.37 7.20 -18.58
N ALA A 17 15.21 6.75 -19.52
CA ALA A 17 15.38 5.33 -19.82
C ALA A 17 15.91 4.52 -18.63
N GLU A 18 16.75 5.13 -17.78
CA GLU A 18 17.32 4.49 -16.60
C GLU A 18 16.22 4.20 -15.56
N GLU A 19 15.38 5.20 -15.25
CA GLU A 19 14.25 5.01 -14.33
C GLU A 19 13.23 4.01 -14.88
N HIS A 20 12.90 4.08 -16.18
CA HIS A 20 12.00 3.12 -16.79
C HIS A 20 12.54 1.68 -16.65
N HIS A 21 13.83 1.48 -16.94
CA HIS A 21 14.47 0.16 -16.77
C HIS A 21 14.46 -0.28 -15.30
N ALA A 22 14.83 0.60 -14.37
CA ALA A 22 14.82 0.31 -12.94
C ALA A 22 13.41 -0.05 -12.43
N ALA A 23 12.36 0.62 -12.95
CA ALA A 23 10.98 0.33 -12.60
C ALA A 23 10.56 -1.08 -13.06
N LEU A 24 10.96 -1.50 -14.25
CA LEU A 24 10.71 -2.87 -14.74
C LEU A 24 11.49 -3.92 -13.95
N GLU A 25 12.76 -3.67 -13.62
CA GLU A 25 13.56 -4.56 -12.77
C GLU A 25 12.95 -4.73 -11.37
N LEU A 26 12.48 -3.63 -10.77
CA LEU A 26 11.79 -3.68 -9.48
C LEU A 26 10.50 -4.50 -9.56
N ARG A 27 9.72 -4.32 -10.64
CA ARG A 27 8.50 -5.11 -10.90
C ARG A 27 8.82 -6.60 -10.99
N ASP A 28 9.84 -6.97 -11.75
CA ASP A 28 10.25 -8.36 -11.92
C ASP A 28 10.75 -8.97 -10.61
N ALA A 29 11.46 -8.19 -9.78
CA ALA A 29 11.87 -8.61 -8.45
C ALA A 29 10.67 -8.90 -7.53
N VAL A 30 9.65 -8.02 -7.53
CA VAL A 30 8.39 -8.25 -6.81
C VAL A 30 7.69 -9.52 -7.29
N LEU A 31 7.65 -9.76 -8.60
CA LEU A 31 7.04 -10.98 -9.17
C LEU A 31 7.78 -12.25 -8.76
N ARG A 32 9.13 -12.22 -8.74
CA ARG A 32 9.97 -13.33 -8.24
C ARG A 32 9.70 -13.60 -6.76
N LEU A 33 9.68 -12.57 -5.92
CA LEU A 33 9.41 -12.71 -4.49
C LEU A 33 8.00 -13.22 -4.19
N ARG A 34 6.99 -12.78 -4.97
CA ARG A 34 5.65 -13.34 -4.91
C ARG A 34 5.64 -14.83 -5.26
N ARG A 35 6.30 -15.22 -6.36
CA ARG A 35 6.41 -16.62 -6.79
C ARG A 35 7.07 -17.47 -5.69
N ASP A 36 8.09 -16.92 -5.03
CA ASP A 36 8.86 -17.62 -4.00
C ASP A 36 8.18 -17.56 -2.62
N GLY A 37 6.99 -16.96 -2.51
CA GLY A 37 6.17 -16.97 -1.30
C GLY A 37 6.58 -15.95 -0.23
N ALA A 38 7.42 -14.97 -0.55
CA ALA A 38 7.85 -13.96 0.41
C ALA A 38 6.71 -13.03 0.87
N PHE A 39 5.77 -12.72 -0.04
CA PHE A 39 4.57 -11.93 0.21
C PHE A 39 3.58 -12.08 -0.95
N VAL A 40 2.37 -11.53 -0.77
CA VAL A 40 1.40 -11.34 -1.85
C VAL A 40 1.47 -9.89 -2.31
N ALA A 41 1.72 -9.71 -3.60
CA ALA A 41 1.71 -8.44 -4.30
C ALA A 41 1.35 -8.72 -5.76
N VAL A 42 0.46 -7.94 -6.37
CA VAL A 42 0.00 -8.20 -7.74
C VAL A 42 0.26 -6.96 -8.59
N PRO A 43 1.43 -6.87 -9.25
CA PRO A 43 1.68 -5.85 -10.25
C PRO A 43 0.68 -5.98 -11.41
N LEU A 44 0.04 -4.88 -11.78
CA LEU A 44 -0.84 -4.82 -12.94
C LEU A 44 -0.04 -5.21 -14.19
N PHE A 45 -0.65 -5.93 -15.14
CA PHE A 45 0.04 -6.35 -16.37
C PHE A 45 0.55 -5.15 -17.18
N ARG A 46 -0.26 -4.10 -17.28
CA ARG A 46 0.03 -2.88 -18.03
C ARG A 46 1.05 -2.02 -17.29
N VAL A 47 2.01 -1.49 -18.04
CA VAL A 47 2.87 -0.37 -17.64
C VAL A 47 2.44 0.84 -18.47
N ASN A 48 2.06 1.92 -17.82
CA ASN A 48 1.71 3.17 -18.48
C ASN A 48 3.01 3.95 -18.73
N THR A 49 3.39 4.16 -19.99
CA THR A 49 4.59 4.93 -20.37
C THR A 49 4.33 6.43 -20.41
N ASP A 50 3.09 6.85 -20.23
CA ASP A 50 2.59 8.22 -20.29
C ASP A 50 1.68 8.49 -19.08
N PRO A 51 1.37 9.78 -18.77
CA PRO A 51 0.43 10.12 -17.71
C PRO A 51 -0.97 9.54 -17.99
N ILE A 52 -1.57 8.88 -17.00
CA ILE A 52 -2.89 8.25 -17.11
C ILE A 52 -3.65 8.47 -15.81
N GLY A 53 -4.90 8.94 -15.91
CA GLY A 53 -5.75 9.22 -14.75
C GLY A 53 -5.09 10.25 -13.81
N PRO A 54 -4.97 9.98 -12.50
CA PRO A 54 -4.35 10.92 -11.56
C PRO A 54 -2.82 10.92 -11.58
N HIS A 55 -2.20 10.00 -12.34
CA HIS A 55 -0.76 9.77 -12.32
C HIS A 55 -0.08 10.69 -13.36
N PRO A 56 0.77 11.64 -12.93
CA PRO A 56 1.33 12.68 -13.79
C PRO A 56 2.55 12.22 -14.62
N VAL A 57 3.04 11.00 -14.37
CA VAL A 57 4.20 10.41 -15.04
C VAL A 57 3.95 8.94 -15.40
N GLY A 58 4.92 8.32 -16.08
CA GLY A 58 4.87 6.89 -16.35
C GLY A 58 4.79 6.10 -15.05
N SER A 59 3.96 5.06 -15.04
CA SER A 59 3.72 4.28 -13.82
C SER A 59 3.19 2.88 -14.07
N TYR A 60 3.31 2.03 -13.06
CA TYR A 60 2.49 0.82 -12.94
C TYR A 60 2.02 0.64 -11.50
N GLU A 61 0.86 0.01 -11.35
CA GLU A 61 0.23 -0.31 -10.07
C GLU A 61 0.69 -1.67 -9.54
N ILE A 62 0.79 -1.81 -8.22
CA ILE A 62 0.85 -3.07 -7.50
C ILE A 62 -0.28 -3.08 -6.47
N TRP A 63 -1.19 -4.04 -6.60
CA TRP A 63 -2.18 -4.33 -5.56
C TRP A 63 -1.58 -5.18 -4.44
N VAL A 64 -1.88 -4.81 -3.19
CA VAL A 64 -1.36 -5.49 -2.01
C VAL A 64 -2.47 -5.62 -0.96
N PRO A 65 -2.75 -6.83 -0.46
CA PRO A 65 -3.69 -7.02 0.64
C PRO A 65 -3.03 -6.62 1.97
N ALA A 66 -3.84 -6.18 2.94
CA ALA A 66 -3.34 -5.71 4.24
C ALA A 66 -2.51 -6.77 4.98
N GLU A 67 -2.78 -8.05 4.74
CA GLU A 67 -2.06 -9.20 5.28
C GLU A 67 -0.55 -9.18 4.95
N THR A 68 -0.16 -8.62 3.80
CA THR A 68 1.24 -8.59 3.35
C THR A 68 1.77 -7.18 3.11
N PHE A 69 0.98 -6.15 3.44
CA PHE A 69 1.34 -4.74 3.27
C PHE A 69 2.71 -4.40 3.85
N SER A 70 2.96 -4.74 5.12
CA SER A 70 4.20 -4.37 5.80
C SER A 70 5.44 -4.98 5.13
N SER A 71 5.32 -6.21 4.61
CA SER A 71 6.42 -6.91 3.93
C SER A 71 6.74 -6.26 2.59
N VAL A 72 5.70 -5.92 1.80
CA VAL A 72 5.86 -5.24 0.50
C VAL A 72 6.38 -3.82 0.70
N PHE A 73 5.79 -3.06 1.63
CA PHE A 73 6.22 -1.70 1.96
C PHE A 73 7.70 -1.67 2.37
N SER A 74 8.12 -2.56 3.27
CA SER A 74 9.51 -2.65 3.72
C SER A 74 10.47 -2.99 2.57
N TYR A 75 10.09 -3.96 1.72
CA TYR A 75 10.90 -4.30 0.55
C TYR A 75 11.06 -3.12 -0.40
N LEU A 76 9.98 -2.41 -0.73
CA LEU A 76 10.01 -1.25 -1.61
C LEU A 76 10.82 -0.08 -1.02
N CYS A 77 10.70 0.17 0.29
CA CYS A 77 11.55 1.14 0.99
C CYS A 77 13.04 0.88 0.80
N MET A 78 13.46 -0.39 0.85
CA MET A 78 14.86 -0.77 0.74
C MET A 78 15.37 -0.87 -0.69
N ASN A 79 14.50 -1.17 -1.67
CA ASN A 79 14.92 -1.61 -3.00
C ASN A 79 14.46 -0.71 -4.16
N ARG A 80 13.69 0.36 -3.91
CA ARG A 80 13.19 1.25 -5.00
C ARG A 80 14.26 2.06 -5.74
N GLY A 81 15.48 2.12 -5.20
CA GLY A 81 16.52 3.03 -5.70
C GLY A 81 16.03 4.49 -5.70
N ASN A 82 16.05 5.13 -6.86
CA ASN A 82 15.64 6.53 -7.02
C ASN A 82 14.16 6.72 -7.39
N LEU A 83 13.39 5.64 -7.61
CA LEU A 83 11.99 5.72 -8.05
C LEU A 83 11.09 6.25 -6.93
N SER A 84 10.12 7.10 -7.27
CA SER A 84 9.06 7.49 -6.33
C SER A 84 7.92 6.49 -6.34
N ILE A 85 7.31 6.24 -5.18
CA ILE A 85 6.18 5.32 -5.06
C ILE A 85 5.04 5.98 -4.32
N LEU A 86 3.91 6.19 -5.00
CA LEU A 86 2.65 6.57 -4.36
C LEU A 86 2.07 5.33 -3.67
N VAL A 87 1.69 5.46 -2.41
CA VAL A 87 1.03 4.41 -1.63
C VAL A 87 -0.31 4.94 -1.16
N HIS A 88 -1.40 4.24 -1.43
CA HIS A 88 -2.70 4.64 -0.89
C HIS A 88 -3.58 3.43 -0.57
N PRO A 89 -4.51 3.57 0.40
CA PRO A 89 -5.50 2.54 0.63
C PRO A 89 -6.48 2.46 -0.55
N LEU A 90 -7.18 1.34 -0.65
CA LEU A 90 -8.18 1.13 -1.69
C LEU A 90 -9.57 1.04 -1.05
N THR A 91 -10.26 2.15 -0.91
CA THR A 91 -11.62 2.24 -0.34
C THR A 91 -12.63 2.71 -1.38
N ARG A 92 -13.87 2.95 -0.97
CA ARG A 92 -14.89 3.56 -1.82
C ARG A 92 -14.63 5.05 -2.10
N GLU A 93 -13.79 5.71 -1.31
CA GLU A 93 -13.50 7.14 -1.43
C GLU A 93 -12.20 7.35 -2.21
N HIS A 94 -12.20 6.95 -3.48
CA HIS A 94 -11.00 6.94 -4.33
C HIS A 94 -10.24 8.27 -4.30
N ARG A 95 -10.94 9.41 -4.40
CA ARG A 95 -10.29 10.71 -4.32
C ARG A 95 -9.65 10.97 -2.96
N ALA A 96 -10.34 10.71 -1.85
CA ALA A 96 -9.76 10.88 -0.51
C ALA A 96 -8.56 9.96 -0.29
N ASP A 97 -8.60 8.74 -0.83
CA ASP A 97 -7.50 7.79 -0.78
C ASP A 97 -6.25 8.33 -1.47
N HIS A 98 -6.41 8.92 -2.65
CA HIS A 98 -5.31 9.53 -3.40
C HIS A 98 -4.88 10.89 -2.86
N GLU A 99 -5.77 11.67 -2.24
CA GLU A 99 -5.53 13.07 -1.86
C GLU A 99 -4.97 13.20 -0.44
N ILE A 100 -5.65 12.59 0.54
CA ILE A 100 -5.39 12.84 1.97
C ILE A 100 -4.99 11.60 2.77
N ARG A 101 -5.23 10.39 2.24
CA ARG A 101 -4.82 9.12 2.90
C ARG A 101 -3.61 8.47 2.24
N ASN A 102 -3.02 9.14 1.24
CA ASN A 102 -1.83 8.65 0.58
C ASN A 102 -0.59 8.79 1.48
N ALA A 103 0.44 8.07 1.10
CA ALA A 103 1.80 8.23 1.54
C ALA A 103 2.74 8.11 0.32
N TRP A 104 3.99 8.51 0.50
CA TRP A 104 5.01 8.40 -0.53
C TRP A 104 6.25 7.71 0.02
N ILE A 105 6.81 6.80 -0.77
CA ILE A 105 8.17 6.30 -0.59
C ILE A 105 9.07 7.05 -1.57
N GLY A 106 9.88 7.97 -1.06
CA GLY A 106 10.64 8.92 -1.87
C GLY A 106 9.91 10.24 -2.12
N PRO A 107 10.39 11.08 -3.08
CA PRO A 107 9.77 12.36 -3.41
C PRO A 107 8.32 12.20 -3.89
N SER A 108 7.44 13.08 -3.47
CA SER A 108 6.04 13.08 -3.92
C SER A 108 5.88 13.75 -5.29
N PHE A 109 4.81 13.38 -5.98
CA PHE A 109 4.35 14.06 -7.18
C PHE A 109 2.99 14.72 -6.94
N PRO A 110 2.73 15.91 -7.51
CA PRO A 110 1.40 16.49 -7.51
C PRO A 110 0.49 15.65 -8.44
N LEU A 111 -0.59 15.10 -7.88
CA LEU A 111 -1.54 14.27 -8.63
C LEU A 111 -2.63 15.13 -9.28
N ASP A 112 -3.11 14.74 -10.46
CA ASP A 112 -4.30 15.35 -11.09
C ASP A 112 -5.57 14.62 -10.63
N LEU A 113 -6.20 15.13 -9.59
CA LEU A 113 -7.37 14.50 -8.98
C LEU A 113 -8.67 14.75 -9.74
N SER A 114 -8.65 15.53 -10.83
CA SER A 114 -9.86 15.98 -11.55
C SER A 114 -10.69 14.83 -12.13
N THR A 115 -10.04 13.70 -12.41
CA THR A 115 -10.66 12.52 -13.03
C THR A 115 -11.14 11.47 -12.02
N LEU A 116 -10.81 11.63 -10.72
CA LEU A 116 -11.17 10.65 -9.70
C LEU A 116 -12.59 10.88 -9.18
N PRO A 117 -13.43 9.82 -9.10
CA PRO A 117 -14.73 9.92 -8.45
C PRO A 117 -14.54 10.20 -6.95
N LEU A 118 -15.42 11.02 -6.38
CA LEU A 118 -15.43 11.30 -4.95
C LEU A 118 -15.71 10.01 -4.15
N GLN A 119 -16.67 9.23 -4.62
CA GLN A 119 -17.06 7.98 -4.00
C GLN A 119 -17.63 7.01 -5.04
N THR A 120 -17.42 5.71 -4.85
CA THR A 120 -18.06 4.63 -5.60
C THR A 120 -19.15 3.92 -4.78
N GLU A 121 -20.10 3.30 -5.46
CA GLU A 121 -21.14 2.49 -4.81
C GLU A 121 -20.57 1.18 -4.24
N GLU A 122 -19.70 0.53 -4.99
CA GLU A 122 -19.10 -0.76 -4.62
C GLU A 122 -17.68 -0.61 -4.10
N LEU A 123 -17.27 -1.57 -3.27
CA LEU A 123 -15.87 -1.71 -2.90
C LEU A 123 -15.07 -2.19 -4.12
N PRO A 124 -13.90 -1.58 -4.40
CA PRO A 124 -13.04 -1.96 -5.52
C PRO A 124 -12.34 -3.32 -5.30
N LEU A 125 -13.09 -4.42 -5.46
CA LEU A 125 -12.61 -5.80 -5.29
C LEU A 125 -11.79 -6.27 -6.50
N GLN A 126 -10.48 -6.03 -6.49
CA GLN A 126 -9.64 -6.29 -7.67
C GLN A 126 -9.28 -7.78 -7.88
N TYR A 127 -8.93 -8.50 -6.80
CA TYR A 127 -8.49 -9.91 -6.89
C TYR A 127 -9.21 -10.84 -5.91
N PRO A 128 -10.55 -11.00 -6.02
CA PRO A 128 -11.34 -11.79 -5.07
C PRO A 128 -10.97 -13.28 -5.02
N SER A 129 -10.42 -13.83 -6.10
CA SER A 129 -9.98 -15.23 -6.18
C SER A 129 -8.87 -15.59 -5.20
N LEU A 130 -8.12 -14.60 -4.69
CA LEU A 130 -7.07 -14.82 -3.70
C LEU A 130 -7.61 -15.03 -2.29
N GLY A 131 -8.87 -14.64 -2.01
CA GLY A 131 -9.45 -14.75 -0.66
C GLY A 131 -8.70 -13.92 0.39
N LEU A 132 -8.06 -12.82 -0.02
CA LEU A 132 -7.31 -11.89 0.83
C LEU A 132 -7.97 -10.51 0.82
N GLY A 133 -7.51 -9.60 1.66
CA GLY A 133 -8.02 -8.23 1.70
C GLY A 133 -9.52 -8.21 2.05
N TYR A 134 -10.32 -7.53 1.22
CA TYR A 134 -11.78 -7.47 1.43
C TYR A 134 -12.47 -8.83 1.24
N SER A 135 -11.81 -9.77 0.53
CA SER A 135 -12.33 -11.12 0.32
C SER A 135 -11.91 -12.13 1.41
N SER A 136 -11.17 -11.68 2.42
CA SER A 136 -10.67 -12.53 3.50
C SER A 136 -11.80 -13.00 4.41
N LYS A 137 -11.87 -14.32 4.61
CA LYS A 137 -12.81 -14.98 5.55
C LYS A 137 -12.28 -15.01 6.99
N GLN A 138 -11.02 -14.62 7.20
CA GLN A 138 -10.45 -14.59 8.55
C GLN A 138 -11.09 -13.43 9.33
N PRO A 139 -11.71 -13.71 10.49
CA PRO A 139 -12.30 -12.66 11.30
C PRO A 139 -11.19 -11.76 11.85
N PRO A 140 -11.40 -10.43 11.90
CA PRO A 140 -10.47 -9.54 12.60
C PRO A 140 -10.44 -9.88 14.10
N LEU A 141 -9.36 -9.50 14.78
CA LEU A 141 -9.29 -9.62 16.24
C LEU A 141 -10.50 -8.94 16.90
N SER A 142 -11.19 -9.67 17.79
CA SER A 142 -12.32 -9.12 18.52
C SER A 142 -11.90 -7.92 19.35
N LEU A 143 -12.83 -7.01 19.66
CA LEU A 143 -12.54 -5.86 20.52
C LEU A 143 -11.98 -6.30 21.88
N GLU A 144 -12.51 -7.39 22.43
CA GLU A 144 -12.06 -7.95 23.70
C GLU A 144 -10.62 -8.48 23.61
N MET A 145 -10.28 -9.22 22.55
CA MET A 145 -8.91 -9.69 22.33
C MET A 145 -7.95 -8.51 22.18
N ARG A 146 -8.33 -7.48 21.41
CA ARG A 146 -7.52 -6.26 21.25
C ARG A 146 -7.29 -5.54 22.59
N LYS A 147 -8.33 -5.43 23.43
CA LYS A 147 -8.22 -4.84 24.77
C LYS A 147 -7.28 -5.64 25.68
N ARG A 148 -7.39 -6.97 25.67
CA ARG A 148 -6.51 -7.87 26.45
C ARG A 148 -5.05 -7.75 26.01
N LEU A 149 -4.79 -7.71 24.70
CA LEU A 149 -3.46 -7.49 24.15
C LEU A 149 -2.90 -6.12 24.57
N GLY A 150 -3.70 -5.06 24.47
CA GLY A 150 -3.31 -3.72 24.90
C GLY A 150 -2.95 -3.66 26.39
N ALA A 151 -3.78 -4.23 27.26
CA ALA A 151 -3.50 -4.29 28.70
C ALA A 151 -2.21 -5.07 29.01
N ASN A 152 -1.92 -6.14 28.26
CA ASN A 152 -0.66 -6.87 28.39
C ASN A 152 0.55 -6.06 27.94
N VAL A 153 0.45 -5.31 26.84
CA VAL A 153 1.49 -4.39 26.38
C VAL A 153 1.79 -3.34 27.47
N GLU A 154 0.77 -2.69 28.02
CA GLU A 154 0.96 -1.71 29.11
C GLU A 154 1.62 -2.31 30.34
N ASN A 155 1.30 -3.57 30.68
CA ASN A 155 1.97 -4.25 31.79
C ASN A 155 3.46 -4.49 31.53
N ILE A 156 3.85 -4.83 30.30
CA ILE A 156 5.25 -4.99 29.91
C ILE A 156 5.96 -3.62 29.93
N LEU A 157 5.36 -2.60 29.31
CA LEU A 157 5.95 -1.27 29.16
C LEU A 157 6.16 -0.52 30.49
N LYS A 158 5.51 -0.93 31.59
CA LYS A 158 5.78 -0.39 32.94
C LYS A 158 7.27 -0.47 33.35
N GLY A 159 7.99 -1.46 32.84
CA GLY A 159 9.43 -1.64 33.10
C GLY A 159 10.35 -0.88 32.14
N GLU A 160 9.82 -0.38 31.03
CA GLU A 160 10.60 0.23 29.94
C GLU A 160 10.73 1.74 30.17
N LYS A 161 11.93 2.21 30.54
CA LYS A 161 12.15 3.61 30.93
C LYS A 161 11.90 4.63 29.82
N GLU A 162 12.13 4.23 28.57
CA GLU A 162 11.95 5.08 27.39
C GLU A 162 10.52 5.00 26.82
N ALA A 163 9.67 4.13 27.36
CA ALA A 163 8.28 4.02 26.93
C ALA A 163 7.41 5.06 27.65
N ALA A 164 6.74 5.91 26.87
CA ALA A 164 5.73 6.82 27.41
C ALA A 164 4.58 6.00 28.03
N ARG A 165 4.10 6.45 29.19
CA ARG A 165 2.97 5.81 29.88
C ARG A 165 1.65 6.16 29.21
N ALA A 166 0.74 5.18 29.11
CA ALA A 166 -0.62 5.47 28.66
C ALA A 166 -1.33 6.48 29.61
N PRO A 167 -2.12 7.43 29.05
CA PRO A 167 -3.02 8.27 29.84
C PRO A 167 -4.05 7.46 30.63
N VAL A 168 -4.57 8.03 31.72
CA VAL A 168 -5.50 7.35 32.66
C VAL A 168 -6.93 7.91 32.60
N ASP A 169 -7.22 8.70 31.57
CA ASP A 169 -8.41 9.54 31.43
C ASP A 169 -9.69 8.76 31.10
#